data_AF-H8IW64-F1
#
_entry.id   AF-H8IW64-F1
#
_cell.length_a   1.000
_cell.length_b   1.000
_cell.length_c   1.000
_cell.angle_alpha   90.00
_cell.angle_beta   90.00
_cell.angle_gamma   90.00
#
_symmetry.space_group_name_H-M   'P 1'
#
loop_
_entity.id
_entity.type
_entity.pdbx_description
1 polymer ?
#
loop_
_entity_poly.entity_id
_entity_poly.type
_entity_poly.pdbx_seq_one_letter_code
_entity_poly.pdbx_strand_id
1 'polypeptide(L)'
;MTDDEWEASPPGEAMTAFKRYIYNLLGVVMAGGIGGLLTGAMSAVLKAMIPARDAALIDANYQKSQMWGLSIIASFGAFEAYVEDFAKGVMKLNSELLDDERILQLKVHVRDLLAPEEEKFDRVYRAMNEAAGRKAGIWRYEEVLKFVGLKDEVPLPDIIEDEFKMAQMVRHVWAHNAGIADTQFVNRSRSLGFGFAKGEVVAISQNQAQGYILAITAYGVVIANRHRQQCGLPPMPIGGGSDNPIMNAFRDFYS
;
A
#
# COMPACT_ATOMS: atom_id res chain seq x y z
N MET A 1 9.69 13.76 -22.59
CA MET A 1 9.23 12.36 -22.51
C MET A 1 7.77 12.33 -22.91
N THR A 2 7.32 11.34 -23.68
CA THR A 2 5.91 11.09 -24.01
C THR A 2 5.28 10.13 -23.01
N ASP A 3 3.95 9.93 -23.08
CA ASP A 3 3.27 8.95 -22.22
C ASP A 3 3.77 7.52 -22.46
N ASP A 4 3.87 7.08 -23.72
CA ASP A 4 4.36 5.74 -24.08
C ASP A 4 5.81 5.53 -23.61
N GLU A 5 6.66 6.55 -23.74
CA GLU A 5 8.04 6.51 -23.23
C GLU A 5 8.08 6.39 -21.70
N TRP A 6 7.20 7.10 -20.99
CA TRP A 6 7.14 7.01 -19.54
C TRP A 6 6.60 5.65 -19.09
N GLU A 7 5.56 5.12 -19.74
CA GLU A 7 5.01 3.80 -19.43
C GLU A 7 6.01 2.67 -19.67
N ALA A 8 6.85 2.78 -20.71
CA ALA A 8 7.93 1.84 -21.00
C ALA A 8 9.20 2.06 -20.14
N SER A 9 9.26 3.14 -19.36
CA SER A 9 10.38 3.39 -18.45
C SER A 9 10.27 2.51 -17.19
N PRO A 10 11.37 2.23 -16.47
CA PRO A 10 11.32 1.41 -15.26
C PRO A 10 10.32 1.89 -14.18
N PRO A 11 10.17 3.20 -13.88
CA PRO A 11 9.08 3.70 -13.02
C PRO A 11 7.67 3.40 -13.57
N GLY A 12 7.48 3.51 -14.89
CA GLY A 12 6.20 3.21 -15.56
C GLY A 12 5.84 1.73 -15.48
N GLU A 13 6.82 0.84 -15.65
CA GLU A 13 6.66 -0.61 -15.48
C GLU A 13 6.27 -0.97 -14.05
N ALA A 14 6.92 -0.37 -13.04
CA ALA A 14 6.58 -0.56 -11.64
C ALA A 14 5.13 -0.13 -11.34
N MET A 15 4.71 1.02 -11.87
CA MET A 15 3.33 1.50 -11.72
C MET A 15 2.32 0.58 -12.42
N THR A 16 2.67 0.05 -13.59
CA THR A 16 1.83 -0.89 -14.35
C THR A 16 1.67 -2.21 -13.60
N ALA A 17 2.75 -2.74 -13.03
CA ALA A 17 2.72 -3.95 -12.20
C ALA A 17 1.84 -3.74 -10.96
N PHE A 18 1.96 -2.60 -10.29
CA PHE A 18 1.13 -2.23 -9.15
C PHE A 18 -0.36 -2.14 -9.51
N LYS A 19 -0.72 -1.38 -10.55
CA LYS A 19 -2.11 -1.27 -11.04
C LYS A 19 -2.68 -2.65 -11.39
N ARG A 20 -1.91 -3.47 -12.12
CA ARG A 20 -2.31 -4.83 -12.49
C ARG A 20 -2.61 -5.67 -11.25
N TYR A 21 -1.77 -5.63 -10.22
CA TYR A 21 -1.99 -6.37 -8.99
C TYR A 21 -3.27 -5.90 -8.28
N ILE A 22 -3.43 -4.58 -8.09
CA ILE A 22 -4.59 -4.01 -7.40
C ILE A 22 -5.90 -4.32 -8.14
N TYR A 23 -5.93 -4.19 -9.46
CA TYR A 23 -7.15 -4.48 -10.24
C TYR A 23 -7.52 -5.97 -10.21
N ASN A 24 -6.53 -6.87 -10.28
CA ASN A 24 -6.80 -8.31 -10.13
C ASN A 24 -7.29 -8.65 -8.71
N LEU A 25 -6.68 -8.05 -7.68
CA LEU A 25 -7.12 -8.22 -6.30
C LEU A 25 -8.56 -7.73 -6.11
N LEU A 26 -8.89 -6.53 -6.59
CA LEU A 26 -10.26 -6.01 -6.55
C LEU A 26 -11.24 -6.93 -7.28
N GLY A 27 -10.86 -7.48 -8.43
CA GLY A 27 -11.64 -8.48 -9.15
C GLY A 27 -11.92 -9.73 -8.30
N VAL A 28 -10.89 -10.31 -7.69
CA VAL A 28 -11.00 -11.48 -6.80
C VAL A 28 -11.89 -11.16 -5.60
N VAL A 29 -11.73 -10.01 -4.99
CA VAL A 29 -12.45 -9.61 -3.78
C VAL A 29 -13.93 -9.30 -4.08
N MET A 30 -14.23 -8.65 -5.20
CA MET A 30 -15.61 -8.43 -5.65
C MET A 30 -16.30 -9.75 -6.00
N ALA A 31 -15.60 -10.66 -6.69
CA ALA A 31 -16.11 -12.00 -6.97
C ALA A 31 -16.30 -12.83 -5.68
N GLY A 32 -15.39 -12.68 -4.71
CA GLY A 32 -15.46 -13.33 -3.40
C GLY A 32 -16.63 -12.82 -2.54
N GLY A 33 -17.00 -11.54 -2.67
CA GLY A 33 -18.22 -10.98 -2.07
C GLY A 33 -19.50 -11.66 -2.57
N ILE A 34 -19.57 -11.96 -3.88
CA ILE A 34 -20.64 -12.79 -4.48
C ILE A 34 -20.52 -14.25 -4.01
N GLY A 35 -19.30 -14.73 -3.78
CA GLY A 35 -18.97 -16.04 -3.21
C GLY A 35 -19.34 -16.25 -1.73
N GLY A 36 -19.96 -15.27 -1.06
CA GLY A 36 -20.47 -15.41 0.32
C GLY A 36 -21.38 -16.64 0.53
N LEU A 37 -22.15 -17.02 -0.50
CA LEU A 37 -22.96 -18.24 -0.49
C LEU A 37 -22.11 -19.53 -0.58
N LEU A 38 -21.07 -19.53 -1.41
CA LEU A 38 -20.17 -20.67 -1.58
C LEU A 38 -19.28 -20.89 -0.36
N THR A 39 -18.81 -19.80 0.26
CA THR A 39 -18.01 -19.86 1.50
C THR A 39 -18.82 -20.36 2.69
N GLY A 40 -20.10 -19.98 2.79
CA GLY A 40 -21.04 -20.54 3.77
C GLY A 40 -21.25 -22.05 3.59
N ALA A 41 -21.48 -22.50 2.35
CA ALA A 41 -21.65 -23.92 2.04
C ALA A 41 -20.37 -24.74 2.34
N MET A 42 -19.21 -24.26 1.92
CA MET A 42 -17.92 -24.91 2.20
C MET A 42 -17.60 -24.97 3.69
N SER A 43 -17.96 -23.93 4.46
CA SER A 43 -17.76 -23.93 5.91
C SER A 43 -18.66 -24.93 6.61
N ALA A 44 -19.90 -25.13 6.15
CA ALA A 44 -20.78 -26.16 6.68
C ALA A 44 -20.25 -27.57 6.41
N VAL A 45 -19.74 -27.82 5.20
CA VAL A 45 -19.07 -29.09 4.85
C VAL A 45 -17.84 -29.33 5.72
N LEU A 46 -16.96 -28.32 5.85
CA LEU A 46 -15.75 -28.44 6.67
C LEU A 46 -16.09 -28.73 8.14
N LYS A 47 -17.09 -28.04 8.71
CA LYS A 47 -17.57 -28.29 10.08
C LYS A 47 -18.06 -29.73 10.27
N ALA A 48 -18.69 -30.33 9.27
CA ALA A 48 -19.16 -31.72 9.33
C ALA A 48 -18.03 -32.77 9.23
N MET A 49 -16.85 -32.37 8.74
CA MET A 49 -15.70 -33.27 8.53
C MET A 49 -14.68 -33.27 9.67
N ILE A 50 -14.82 -32.38 10.66
CA ILE A 50 -13.84 -32.21 11.76
C ILE A 50 -14.48 -32.41 13.13
N PRO A 51 -13.69 -32.67 14.20
CA PRO A 51 -14.23 -32.81 15.56
C PRO A 51 -15.02 -31.58 16.00
N ALA A 52 -16.09 -31.78 16.77
CA ALA A 52 -16.99 -30.71 17.22
C ALA A 52 -16.27 -29.56 17.94
N ARG A 53 -15.21 -29.88 18.69
CA ARG A 53 -14.33 -28.89 19.36
C ARG A 53 -13.71 -27.93 18.35
N ASP A 54 -13.25 -28.44 17.21
CA ASP A 54 -12.55 -27.65 16.18
C ASP A 54 -13.53 -26.97 15.23
N ALA A 55 -14.69 -27.61 14.98
CA ALA A 55 -15.80 -27.02 14.23
C ALA A 55 -16.31 -25.71 14.87
N ALA A 56 -16.24 -25.60 16.20
CA ALA A 56 -16.59 -24.39 16.94
C ALA A 56 -15.65 -23.21 16.66
N LEU A 57 -14.43 -23.45 16.15
CA LEU A 57 -13.48 -22.40 15.78
C LEU A 57 -13.78 -21.77 14.42
N ILE A 58 -14.64 -22.41 13.61
CA ILE A 58 -15.04 -21.90 12.30
C ILE A 58 -16.16 -20.87 12.48
N ASP A 59 -15.79 -19.59 12.44
CA ASP A 59 -16.69 -18.45 12.53
C ASP A 59 -16.80 -17.73 11.17
N ALA A 60 -18.02 -17.64 10.64
CA ALA A 60 -18.28 -17.03 9.33
C ALA A 60 -18.02 -15.50 9.32
N ASN A 61 -18.28 -14.81 10.42
CA ASN A 61 -18.00 -13.38 10.57
C ASN A 61 -16.48 -13.14 10.64
N TYR A 62 -15.76 -14.01 11.34
CA TYR A 62 -14.30 -13.98 11.36
C TYR A 62 -13.73 -14.23 9.96
N GLN A 63 -14.19 -15.26 9.24
CA GLN A 63 -13.76 -15.53 7.85
C GLN A 63 -14.02 -14.36 6.91
N LYS A 64 -15.19 -13.73 7.00
CA LYS A 64 -15.53 -12.55 6.20
C LYS A 64 -14.57 -11.40 6.51
N SER A 65 -14.30 -11.14 7.79
CA SER A 65 -13.36 -10.10 8.22
C SER A 65 -11.93 -10.42 7.77
N GLN A 66 -11.55 -11.70 7.83
CA GLN A 66 -10.26 -12.22 7.39
C GLN A 66 -10.04 -11.99 5.90
N MET A 67 -11.06 -12.22 5.06
CA MET A 67 -10.97 -11.94 3.62
C MET A 67 -10.58 -10.48 3.34
N TRP A 68 -11.24 -9.53 4.02
CA TRP A 68 -10.91 -8.10 3.88
C TRP A 68 -9.54 -7.77 4.46
N GLY A 69 -9.20 -8.32 5.63
CA GLY A 69 -7.88 -8.17 6.24
C GLY A 69 -6.75 -8.65 5.32
N LEU A 70 -6.90 -9.84 4.71
CA LEU A 70 -5.94 -10.39 3.76
C LEU A 70 -5.82 -9.54 2.50
N SER A 71 -6.91 -8.94 2.04
CA SER A 71 -6.91 -8.04 0.88
C SER A 71 -6.12 -6.76 1.16
N ILE A 72 -6.20 -6.23 2.38
CA ILE A 72 -5.42 -5.06 2.80
C ILE A 72 -3.95 -5.43 2.97
N ILE A 73 -3.64 -6.59 3.54
CA ILE A 73 -2.25 -7.11 3.61
C ILE A 73 -1.66 -7.22 2.21
N ALA A 74 -2.39 -7.84 1.28
CA ALA A 74 -2.00 -7.99 -0.12
C ALA A 74 -1.75 -6.62 -0.79
N SER A 75 -2.68 -5.68 -0.63
CA SER A 75 -2.58 -4.33 -1.21
C SER A 75 -1.36 -3.57 -0.68
N PHE A 76 -1.10 -3.64 0.62
CA PHE A 76 0.09 -3.03 1.21
C PHE A 76 1.39 -3.69 0.76
N GLY A 77 1.43 -5.02 0.67
CA GLY A 77 2.60 -5.73 0.16
C GLY A 77 2.93 -5.31 -1.26
N ALA A 78 1.91 -5.20 -2.12
CA ALA A 78 2.07 -4.69 -3.48
C ALA A 78 2.51 -3.21 -3.51
N PHE A 79 1.98 -2.38 -2.62
CA PHE A 79 2.40 -0.98 -2.51
C PHE A 79 3.86 -0.84 -2.04
N GLU A 80 4.29 -1.62 -1.06
CA GLU A 80 5.67 -1.60 -0.57
C GLU A 80 6.67 -2.04 -1.66
N ALA A 81 6.34 -3.11 -2.38
CA ALA A 81 7.11 -3.56 -3.55
C ALA A 81 7.12 -2.50 -4.64
N TYR A 82 5.98 -1.87 -4.91
CA TYR A 82 5.86 -0.77 -5.86
C TYR A 82 6.78 0.41 -5.51
N VAL A 83 6.76 0.92 -4.28
CA VAL A 83 7.62 2.04 -3.88
C VAL A 83 9.09 1.69 -4.05
N GLU A 84 9.47 0.46 -3.73
CA GLU A 84 10.82 -0.06 -3.92
C GLU A 84 11.24 -0.08 -5.39
N ASP A 85 10.47 -0.77 -6.23
CA ASP A 85 10.77 -0.90 -7.65
C ASP A 85 10.71 0.46 -8.37
N PHE A 86 9.76 1.31 -7.98
CA PHE A 86 9.63 2.66 -8.53
C PHE A 86 10.84 3.52 -8.18
N ALA A 87 11.25 3.59 -6.91
CA ALA A 87 12.42 4.38 -6.51
C ALA A 87 13.70 3.88 -7.20
N LYS A 88 13.90 2.56 -7.30
CA LYS A 88 15.00 1.97 -8.08
C LYS A 88 14.90 2.35 -9.56
N GLY A 89 13.71 2.31 -10.13
CA GLY A 89 13.47 2.69 -11.51
C GLY A 89 13.85 4.15 -11.79
N VAL A 90 13.55 5.06 -10.86
CA VAL A 90 13.93 6.47 -10.96
C VAL A 90 15.45 6.63 -10.93
N MET A 91 16.15 5.94 -10.02
CA MET A 91 17.62 5.95 -9.98
C MET A 91 18.26 5.33 -11.23
N LYS A 92 17.64 4.31 -11.84
CA LYS A 92 18.11 3.73 -13.11
C LYS A 92 17.98 4.71 -14.27
N LEU A 93 16.89 5.46 -14.31
CA LEU A 93 16.64 6.45 -15.36
C LEU A 93 17.53 7.70 -15.20
N ASN A 94 17.85 8.06 -13.95
CA ASN A 94 18.74 9.18 -13.62
C ASN A 94 19.83 8.73 -12.65
N SER A 95 20.90 8.14 -13.19
CA SER A 95 22.01 7.63 -12.39
C SER A 95 22.78 8.71 -11.65
N GLU A 96 22.70 9.97 -12.08
CA GLU A 96 23.33 11.12 -11.40
C GLU A 96 22.75 11.34 -9.99
N LEU A 97 21.54 10.85 -9.71
CA LEU A 97 20.98 10.86 -8.35
C LEU A 97 21.87 10.13 -7.35
N LEU A 98 22.67 9.16 -7.80
CA LEU A 98 23.59 8.43 -6.92
C LEU A 98 24.76 9.29 -6.43
N ASP A 99 25.05 10.38 -7.13
CA ASP A 99 26.07 11.36 -6.77
C ASP A 99 25.48 12.53 -5.96
N ASP A 100 24.17 12.53 -5.72
CA ASP A 100 23.51 13.52 -4.88
C ASP A 100 24.00 13.42 -3.42
N GLU A 101 24.30 14.56 -2.80
CA GLU A 101 24.80 14.63 -1.43
C GLU A 101 23.92 13.87 -0.44
N ARG A 102 22.59 13.83 -0.64
CA ARG A 102 21.66 13.10 0.22
C ARG A 102 21.91 11.60 0.20
N ILE A 103 22.25 11.04 -0.96
CA ILE A 103 22.57 9.62 -1.13
C ILE A 103 24.00 9.35 -0.65
N LEU A 104 24.95 10.24 -0.96
CA LEU A 104 26.34 10.12 -0.50
C LEU A 104 26.48 10.19 1.03
N GLN A 105 25.58 10.89 1.71
CA GLN A 105 25.52 10.94 3.18
C GLN A 105 24.93 9.67 3.81
N LEU A 106 24.28 8.81 3.03
CA LEU A 106 23.89 7.49 3.54
C LEU A 106 25.16 6.72 3.87
N LYS A 107 25.13 5.95 4.97
CA LYS A 107 26.24 5.06 5.35
C LYS A 107 26.31 3.83 4.43
N VAL A 108 26.28 4.05 3.12
CA VAL A 108 26.45 3.02 2.10
C VAL A 108 27.94 2.66 2.09
N HIS A 109 28.27 1.40 2.29
CA HIS A 109 29.69 1.02 2.24
C HIS A 109 30.20 1.21 0.81
N VAL A 110 31.45 1.65 0.64
CA VAL A 110 32.07 1.83 -0.70
C VAL A 110 31.94 0.57 -1.56
N ARG A 111 32.02 -0.62 -0.95
CA ARG A 111 31.81 -1.91 -1.64
C ARG A 111 30.41 -2.08 -2.26
N ASP A 112 29.42 -1.36 -1.75
CA ASP A 112 28.03 -1.41 -2.21
C ASP A 112 27.82 -0.49 -3.42
N LEU A 113 28.58 0.61 -3.51
CA LEU A 113 28.62 1.49 -4.68
C LEU A 113 29.39 0.87 -5.86
N LEU A 114 30.35 -0.01 -5.56
CA LEU A 114 31.15 -0.78 -6.53
C LEU A 114 30.52 -2.14 -6.88
N ALA A 115 29.34 -2.45 -6.36
CA ALA A 115 28.62 -3.67 -6.70
C ALA A 115 28.21 -3.67 -8.18
N PRO A 116 27.95 -4.86 -8.78
CA PRO A 116 27.32 -4.93 -10.09
C PRO A 116 26.06 -4.07 -10.15
N GLU A 117 25.78 -3.46 -11.29
CA GLU A 117 24.71 -2.48 -11.45
C GLU A 117 23.34 -3.02 -10.98
N GLU A 118 23.06 -4.30 -11.24
CA GLU A 118 21.85 -4.98 -10.77
C GLU A 118 21.71 -4.97 -9.24
N GLU A 119 22.80 -5.14 -8.50
CA GLU A 119 22.79 -5.15 -7.03
C GLU A 119 22.96 -3.76 -6.42
N LYS A 120 23.53 -2.81 -7.16
CA LYS A 120 23.83 -1.46 -6.69
C LYS A 120 22.57 -0.74 -6.21
N PHE A 121 21.52 -0.73 -7.03
CA PHE A 121 20.27 -0.04 -6.70
C PHE A 121 19.53 -0.67 -5.51
N ASP A 122 19.62 -1.99 -5.36
CA ASP A 122 19.05 -2.71 -4.20
C ASP A 122 19.73 -2.30 -2.90
N ARG A 123 21.07 -2.20 -2.91
CA ARG A 123 21.85 -1.80 -1.73
C ARG A 123 21.60 -0.34 -1.37
N VAL A 124 21.57 0.56 -2.36
CA VAL A 124 21.25 1.97 -2.15
C VAL A 124 19.84 2.14 -1.61
N TYR A 125 18.84 1.49 -2.20
CA TYR A 125 17.47 1.54 -1.71
C TYR A 125 17.34 1.03 -0.27
N ARG A 126 18.05 -0.06 0.07
CA ARG A 126 18.07 -0.56 1.45
C ARG A 126 18.60 0.50 2.42
N ALA A 127 19.70 1.17 2.08
CA ALA A 127 20.25 2.25 2.90
C ALA A 127 19.29 3.44 3.02
N MET A 128 18.59 3.82 1.95
CA MET A 128 17.54 4.85 1.97
C MET A 128 16.40 4.47 2.93
N ASN A 129 15.91 3.23 2.83
CA ASN A 129 14.82 2.73 3.68
C ASN A 129 15.24 2.61 5.16
N GLU A 130 16.49 2.24 5.44
CA GLU A 130 17.05 2.28 6.80
C GLU A 130 17.12 3.71 7.34
N ALA A 131 17.58 4.67 6.53
CA ALA A 131 17.68 6.08 6.89
C ALA A 131 16.30 6.75 7.11
N ALA A 132 15.29 6.35 6.32
CA ALA A 132 13.90 6.78 6.51
C ALA A 132 13.33 6.35 7.88
N GLY A 133 13.87 5.29 8.47
CA GLY A 133 13.56 4.83 9.82
C GLY A 133 12.13 4.29 9.98
N ARG A 134 11.61 4.37 11.22
CA ARG A 134 10.32 3.79 11.62
C ARG A 134 9.21 4.84 11.74
N LYS A 135 9.03 5.68 10.72
CA LYS A 135 7.87 6.60 10.67
C LYS A 135 6.58 5.82 10.39
N ALA A 136 5.45 6.36 10.84
CA ALA A 136 4.13 5.76 10.65
C ALA A 136 3.44 6.30 9.39
N GLY A 137 2.55 5.49 8.81
CA GLY A 137 1.75 5.85 7.64
C GLY A 137 2.59 6.22 6.43
N ILE A 138 2.12 7.25 5.72
CA ILE A 138 2.70 7.77 4.48
C ILE A 138 4.09 8.37 4.69
N TRP A 139 4.33 8.96 5.86
CA TRP A 139 5.57 9.69 6.18
C TRP A 139 6.85 8.86 6.05
N ARG A 140 6.77 7.53 6.23
CA ARG A 140 7.92 6.66 5.97
C ARG A 140 8.31 6.66 4.50
N TYR A 141 7.34 6.56 3.61
CA TYR A 141 7.57 6.51 2.17
C TYR A 141 8.01 7.88 1.65
N GLU A 142 7.47 8.97 2.18
CA GLU A 142 7.95 10.33 1.85
C GLU A 142 9.44 10.54 2.17
N GLU A 143 9.95 9.97 3.28
CA GLU A 143 11.39 10.04 3.57
C GLU A 143 12.23 9.20 2.61
N VAL A 144 11.72 8.07 2.11
CA VAL A 144 12.40 7.30 1.07
C VAL A 144 12.41 8.10 -0.24
N LEU A 145 11.26 8.64 -0.64
CA LEU A 145 11.09 9.42 -1.87
C LEU A 145 11.93 10.71 -1.89
N LYS A 146 12.29 11.24 -0.71
CA LYS A 146 13.21 12.38 -0.57
C LYS A 146 14.54 12.15 -1.26
N PHE A 147 15.08 10.94 -1.23
CA PHE A 147 16.39 10.63 -1.81
C PHE A 147 16.37 10.60 -3.34
N VAL A 148 15.22 10.31 -3.95
CA VAL A 148 15.02 10.34 -5.40
C VAL A 148 14.34 11.62 -5.88
N GLY A 149 14.29 12.65 -5.02
CA GLY A 149 13.72 13.95 -5.37
C GLY A 149 12.20 13.96 -5.57
N LEU A 150 11.47 12.97 -5.07
CA LEU A 150 10.02 12.83 -5.23
C LEU A 150 9.21 13.13 -3.96
N LYS A 151 9.87 13.54 -2.88
CA LYS A 151 9.17 14.08 -1.71
C LYS A 151 8.58 15.43 -2.07
N ASP A 152 7.31 15.60 -1.76
CA ASP A 152 6.61 16.88 -1.92
C ASP A 152 6.43 17.54 -0.55
N GLU A 153 6.35 18.87 -0.55
CA GLU A 153 6.01 19.66 0.62
C GLU A 153 4.50 19.82 0.77
N VAL A 154 3.74 19.67 -0.33
CA VAL A 154 2.28 19.71 -0.30
C VAL A 154 1.76 18.43 0.38
N PRO A 155 1.06 18.56 1.53
CA PRO A 155 0.49 17.40 2.21
C PRO A 155 -0.62 16.78 1.36
N LEU A 156 -0.80 15.47 1.52
CA LEU A 156 -1.92 14.78 0.91
C LEU A 156 -3.24 15.25 1.54
N PRO A 157 -4.36 15.16 0.80
CA PRO A 157 -5.68 15.35 1.39
C PRO A 157 -5.89 14.43 2.60
N ASP A 158 -6.39 14.99 3.71
CA ASP A 158 -6.54 14.29 5.00
C ASP A 158 -7.25 12.94 4.87
N ILE A 159 -8.30 12.86 4.05
CA ILE A 159 -9.05 11.62 3.83
C ILE A 159 -8.20 10.50 3.21
N ILE A 160 -7.26 10.82 2.32
CA ILE A 160 -6.34 9.83 1.74
C ILE A 160 -5.34 9.38 2.80
N GLU A 161 -4.79 10.33 3.56
CA GLU A 161 -3.81 10.04 4.60
C GLU A 161 -4.40 9.19 5.73
N ASP A 162 -5.60 9.52 6.21
CA ASP A 162 -6.27 8.84 7.31
C ASP A 162 -6.72 7.43 6.93
N GLU A 163 -7.29 7.25 5.74
CA GLU A 163 -7.66 5.92 5.22
C GLU A 163 -6.42 5.05 5.01
N PHE A 164 -5.30 5.63 4.52
CA PHE A 164 -4.04 4.91 4.41
C PHE A 164 -3.48 4.50 5.77
N LYS A 165 -3.52 5.39 6.77
CA LYS A 165 -3.11 5.07 8.16
C LYS A 165 -3.97 3.95 8.75
N MET A 166 -5.28 4.00 8.56
CA MET A 166 -6.20 2.95 9.02
C MET A 166 -5.89 1.62 8.35
N ALA A 167 -5.67 1.63 7.03
CA ALA A 167 -5.30 0.45 6.29
C ALA A 167 -3.99 -0.18 6.84
N GLN A 168 -2.99 0.63 7.18
CA GLN A 168 -1.74 0.16 7.78
C GLN A 168 -1.97 -0.50 9.14
N MET A 169 -2.83 0.09 9.98
CA MET A 169 -3.16 -0.46 11.29
C MET A 169 -3.92 -1.78 11.19
N VAL A 170 -4.88 -1.86 10.28
CA VAL A 170 -5.64 -3.08 10.01
C VAL A 170 -4.71 -4.19 9.50
N ARG A 171 -3.81 -3.89 8.56
CA ARG A 171 -2.77 -4.83 8.12
C ARG A 171 -1.99 -5.37 9.31
N HIS A 172 -1.49 -4.50 10.18
CA HIS A 172 -0.68 -4.90 11.33
C HIS A 172 -1.43 -5.89 12.23
N VAL A 173 -2.67 -5.59 12.60
CA VAL A 173 -3.47 -6.47 13.47
C VAL A 173 -3.80 -7.80 12.81
N TRP A 174 -4.15 -7.80 11.52
CA TRP A 174 -4.41 -9.06 10.80
C TRP A 174 -3.15 -9.90 10.59
N ALA A 175 -2.01 -9.27 10.30
CA ALA A 175 -0.74 -9.97 10.06
C ALA A 175 -0.10 -10.52 11.34
N HIS A 176 -0.23 -9.82 12.47
CA HIS A 176 0.53 -10.15 13.68
C HIS A 176 -0.33 -10.63 14.85
N ASN A 177 -1.61 -10.27 14.89
CA ASN A 177 -2.51 -10.57 16.01
C ASN A 177 -3.76 -11.36 15.58
N ALA A 178 -3.73 -12.01 14.42
CA ALA A 178 -4.86 -12.78 13.89
C ALA A 178 -6.18 -11.99 13.87
N GLY A 179 -6.11 -10.69 13.55
CA GLY A 179 -7.29 -9.84 13.49
C GLY A 179 -7.82 -9.38 14.85
N ILE A 180 -7.15 -9.69 15.96
CA ILE A 180 -7.59 -9.32 17.32
C ILE A 180 -6.99 -7.98 17.74
N ALA A 181 -7.86 -7.05 18.14
CA ALA A 181 -7.48 -5.70 18.58
C ALA A 181 -6.63 -5.76 19.87
N ASP A 182 -5.41 -5.24 19.79
CA ASP A 182 -4.53 -5.05 20.95
C ASP A 182 -4.65 -3.63 21.52
N THR A 183 -3.94 -3.36 22.62
CA THR A 183 -3.94 -2.04 23.26
C THR A 183 -3.42 -0.94 22.33
N GLN A 184 -2.44 -1.24 21.47
CA GLN A 184 -1.86 -0.24 20.57
C GLN A 184 -2.84 0.15 19.48
N PHE A 185 -3.51 -0.83 18.88
CA PHE A 185 -4.54 -0.64 17.87
C PHE A 185 -5.72 0.16 18.43
N VAL A 186 -6.24 -0.20 19.60
CA VAL A 186 -7.36 0.51 20.24
C VAL A 186 -7.00 1.98 20.50
N ASN A 187 -5.80 2.26 21.01
CA ASN A 187 -5.39 3.63 21.31
C ASN A 187 -5.26 4.48 20.04
N ARG A 188 -4.71 3.93 18.96
CA ARG A 188 -4.51 4.66 17.70
C ARG A 188 -5.78 4.80 16.87
N SER A 189 -6.69 3.84 16.96
CA SER A 189 -7.92 3.84 16.14
C SER A 189 -8.95 4.84 16.66
N ARG A 190 -8.93 5.12 17.98
CA ARG A 190 -9.76 6.15 18.61
C ARG A 190 -9.51 7.55 18.05
N SER A 191 -8.26 7.92 17.76
CA SER A 191 -7.97 9.23 17.18
C SER A 191 -8.50 9.39 15.75
N LEU A 192 -8.87 8.28 15.12
CA LEU A 192 -9.46 8.22 13.78
C LEU A 192 -10.98 7.95 13.82
N GLY A 193 -11.60 8.06 15.00
CA GLY A 193 -13.04 7.92 15.19
C GLY A 193 -13.56 6.49 15.31
N PHE A 194 -12.68 5.49 15.40
CA PHE A 194 -13.10 4.10 15.53
C PHE A 194 -13.16 3.64 16.99
N GLY A 195 -14.25 2.96 17.34
CA GLY A 195 -14.58 2.56 18.71
C GLY A 195 -14.21 1.12 19.06
N PHE A 196 -13.01 0.64 18.71
CA PHE A 196 -12.65 -0.75 18.99
C PHE A 196 -12.33 -1.01 20.48
N ALA A 197 -12.71 -2.17 21.00
CA ALA A 197 -12.35 -2.72 22.31
C ALA A 197 -11.22 -3.75 22.21
N LYS A 198 -10.37 -3.83 23.25
CA LYS A 198 -9.27 -4.81 23.28
C LYS A 198 -9.84 -6.24 23.31
N GLY A 199 -9.27 -7.12 22.49
CA GLY A 199 -9.64 -8.53 22.42
C GLY A 199 -10.75 -8.85 21.43
N GLU A 200 -11.35 -7.84 20.80
CA GLU A 200 -12.35 -8.06 19.76
C GLU A 200 -11.71 -8.26 18.38
N VAL A 201 -12.48 -8.85 17.47
CA VAL A 201 -12.08 -8.96 16.06
C VAL A 201 -12.20 -7.59 15.39
N VAL A 202 -11.13 -7.14 14.73
CA VAL A 202 -11.12 -5.96 13.87
C VAL A 202 -11.89 -6.29 12.59
N ALA A 203 -13.22 -6.26 12.71
CA ALA A 203 -14.15 -6.49 11.63
C ALA A 203 -14.34 -5.18 10.85
N ILE A 204 -13.96 -5.21 9.57
CA ILE A 204 -14.15 -4.10 8.65
C ILE A 204 -15.20 -4.46 7.60
N SER A 205 -15.98 -3.47 7.22
CA SER A 205 -16.95 -3.58 6.13
C SER A 205 -16.26 -3.60 4.76
N GLN A 206 -17.00 -4.05 3.75
CA GLN A 206 -16.57 -3.95 2.36
C GLN A 206 -16.23 -2.51 1.95
N ASN A 207 -17.06 -1.54 2.36
CA ASN A 207 -16.86 -0.14 2.02
C ASN A 207 -15.57 0.42 2.64
N GLN A 208 -15.28 0.06 3.90
CA GLN A 208 -14.02 0.41 4.55
C GLN A 208 -12.83 -0.23 3.82
N ALA A 209 -12.90 -1.52 3.50
CA ALA A 209 -11.83 -2.18 2.77
C ALA A 209 -11.60 -1.56 1.39
N GLN A 210 -12.66 -1.18 0.67
CA GLN A 210 -12.56 -0.45 -0.60
C GLN A 210 -11.94 0.93 -0.41
N GLY A 211 -12.32 1.68 0.61
CA GLY A 211 -11.71 2.97 0.97
C GLY A 211 -10.22 2.84 1.23
N TYR A 212 -9.82 1.87 2.04
CA TYR A 212 -8.42 1.56 2.34
C TYR A 212 -7.60 1.21 1.09
N ILE A 213 -8.09 0.29 0.25
CA ILE A 213 -7.41 -0.11 -0.98
C ILE A 213 -7.30 1.09 -1.94
N LEU A 214 -8.35 1.91 -2.02
CA LEU A 214 -8.37 3.08 -2.86
C LEU A 214 -7.40 4.15 -2.37
N ALA A 215 -7.28 4.39 -1.06
CA ALA A 215 -6.30 5.32 -0.49
C ALA A 215 -4.85 4.87 -0.78
N ILE A 216 -4.56 3.56 -0.64
CA ILE A 216 -3.27 2.97 -1.05
C ILE A 216 -3.00 3.22 -2.53
N THR A 217 -4.01 3.00 -3.38
CA THR A 217 -3.91 3.21 -4.83
C THR A 217 -3.69 4.68 -5.17
N ALA A 218 -4.47 5.58 -4.57
CA ALA A 218 -4.38 7.02 -4.76
C ALA A 218 -2.99 7.54 -4.40
N TYR A 219 -2.44 7.10 -3.27
CA TYR A 219 -1.08 7.48 -2.90
C TYR A 219 -0.03 6.92 -3.88
N GLY A 220 -0.18 5.68 -4.34
CA GLY A 220 0.69 5.14 -5.39
C GLY A 220 0.64 5.96 -6.69
N VAL A 221 -0.55 6.40 -7.12
CA VAL A 221 -0.70 7.29 -8.28
C VAL A 221 -0.08 8.66 -8.02
N VAL A 222 -0.16 9.19 -6.79
CA VAL A 222 0.49 10.46 -6.43
C VAL A 222 2.00 10.38 -6.63
N ILE A 223 2.64 9.31 -6.16
CA ILE A 223 4.08 9.07 -6.35
C ILE A 223 4.43 9.07 -7.84
N ALA A 224 3.66 8.34 -8.65
CA ALA A 224 3.86 8.30 -10.08
C ALA A 224 3.67 9.67 -10.76
N ASN A 225 2.67 10.44 -10.33
CA ASN A 225 2.36 11.76 -10.89
C ASN A 225 3.45 12.79 -10.57
N ARG A 226 4.09 12.73 -9.40
CA ARG A 226 5.24 13.59 -9.08
C ARG A 226 6.40 13.36 -10.05
N HIS A 227 6.71 12.10 -10.37
CA HIS A 227 7.75 11.80 -11.36
C HIS A 227 7.31 12.22 -12.78
N ARG A 228 6.06 11.98 -13.15
CA ARG A 228 5.53 12.43 -14.46
C ARG A 228 5.66 13.94 -14.63
N GLN A 229 5.35 14.72 -13.59
CA GLN A 229 5.53 16.17 -13.59
C GLN A 229 7.00 16.57 -13.81
N GLN A 230 7.96 15.87 -13.18
CA GLN A 230 9.40 16.07 -13.45
C GLN A 230 9.79 15.76 -14.90
N CYS A 231 9.08 14.84 -15.54
CA CYS A 231 9.24 14.53 -16.96
C CYS A 231 8.49 15.47 -17.92
N GLY A 232 7.80 16.50 -17.40
CA GLY A 232 6.97 17.43 -18.17
C GLY A 232 5.64 16.84 -18.66
N LEU A 233 5.16 15.78 -18.02
CA LEU A 233 3.91 15.09 -18.36
C LEU A 233 2.77 15.49 -17.42
N PRO A 234 1.52 15.50 -17.91
CA PRO A 234 0.36 15.74 -17.07
C PRO A 234 0.15 14.59 -16.06
N PRO A 235 -0.51 14.85 -14.91
CA PRO A 235 -0.85 13.81 -13.95
C PRO A 235 -1.77 12.75 -14.59
N MET A 236 -1.53 11.48 -14.27
CA MET A 236 -2.46 10.41 -14.60
C MET A 236 -3.74 10.55 -13.77
N PRO A 237 -4.89 10.24 -14.36
CA PRO A 237 -6.12 10.08 -13.59
C PRO A 237 -6.07 8.79 -12.77
N ILE A 238 -6.85 8.78 -11.70
CA ILE A 238 -7.28 7.54 -11.04
C ILE A 238 -8.65 7.16 -11.61
N GLY A 239 -8.81 5.91 -12.06
CA GLY A 239 -10.06 5.43 -12.63
C GLY A 239 -11.11 5.11 -11.54
N GLY A 240 -12.40 5.38 -11.80
CA GLY A 240 -13.51 5.06 -10.90
C GLY A 240 -14.70 6.01 -11.03
N GLY A 241 -15.83 5.67 -10.40
CA GLY A 241 -17.08 6.46 -10.44
C GLY A 241 -16.96 7.84 -9.78
N SER A 242 -17.89 8.74 -10.09
CA SER A 242 -17.87 10.15 -9.68
C SER A 242 -18.05 10.40 -8.18
N ASP A 243 -18.63 9.47 -7.41
CA ASP A 243 -19.18 9.78 -6.08
C ASP A 243 -18.35 9.25 -4.90
N ASN A 244 -17.07 8.93 -5.10
CA ASN A 244 -16.20 8.47 -4.01
C ASN A 244 -15.39 9.63 -3.39
N PRO A 245 -15.43 9.84 -2.06
CA PRO A 245 -14.71 10.94 -1.39
C PRO A 245 -13.20 10.97 -1.63
N ILE A 246 -12.53 9.82 -1.69
CA ILE A 246 -11.10 9.72 -1.98
C ILE A 246 -10.81 10.14 -3.42
N MET A 247 -11.67 9.74 -4.36
CA MET A 247 -11.52 10.13 -5.78
C MET A 247 -11.73 11.63 -5.97
N ASN A 248 -12.70 12.22 -5.27
CA ASN A 248 -12.93 13.66 -5.27
C ASN A 248 -11.69 14.39 -4.74
N ALA A 249 -11.23 14.01 -3.54
CA ALA A 249 -10.04 14.59 -2.94
C ALA A 249 -8.80 14.47 -3.83
N PHE A 250 -8.61 13.33 -4.52
CA PHE A 250 -7.52 13.15 -5.47
C PHE A 250 -7.67 14.06 -6.70
N ARG A 251 -8.87 14.21 -7.26
CA ARG A 251 -9.11 15.08 -8.41
C ARG A 251 -8.86 16.55 -8.05
N ASP A 252 -9.37 16.99 -6.91
CA ASP A 252 -9.18 18.35 -6.39
C ASP A 252 -7.71 18.64 -6.09
N PHE A 253 -6.93 17.62 -5.69
CA PHE A 253 -5.50 17.74 -5.46
C PHE A 253 -4.68 17.99 -6.74
N TYR A 254 -5.20 17.60 -7.91
CA TYR A 254 -4.53 17.75 -9.21
C TYR A 254 -5.22 18.72 -10.17
N SER A 255 -6.28 19.39 -9.73
CA SER A 255 -7.04 20.39 -10.50
C SER A 255 -6.42 21.78 -10.48
#